data_AF-A0A369ANM2-F1
#
_entry.id   AF-A0A369ANM2-F1
#
_cell.length_a   1.000
_cell.length_b   1.000
_cell.length_c   1.000
_cell.angle_alpha   90.00
_cell.angle_beta   90.00
_cell.angle_gamma   90.00
#
_symmetry.space_group_name_H-M   'P 1'
#
loop_
_entity.id
_entity.type
_entity.pdbx_description
1 polymer ?
#
loop_
_entity_poly.entity_id
_entity_poly.type
_entity_poly.pdbx_seq_one_letter_code
_entity_poly.pdbx_strand_id
1 'polypeptide(L)'
;MYKITFYTHAYNTEKYMEQCIKSVLTQSVKDIEYIIVDNGSTDGTKNIIAEYAKKDSRIKAIRFEENRKGFWPKLIKDLAQGEYFSMLDSDDWYEPEFAETLLGLAENEALDIAVAGSCFHFLSENSQGYRKSESKLIVSREAFPSQFEPMYKFFRPVWGKLFKMSMIKNMDFSDYYAILNYAYGADTVVCLKSLSIANRIGISDKVLHNYRVHPQSVSYVYNPNRFYSDTFLFRKAESFLSCFGKISGENYHFLYVVYINAALDTIDIILKENLEIYQKLLEIGKILKEPLTQQAISAANIENDRLKAYRQLLIDLFVNTVKVNSGNKDIVDLACSNILLLNKELSLYVNRDNLSQHFKSGCFLLSAVNLNSDEMLKKAILSLDSKSLSESMWNILTDMFKSNILLSWIDNPDFALHYYYIIAEVFNLRASSALNMIIEILNNGKEIPFEEELLLLCLNVSAAAEDGEVFVFVKKLQTQLFIRQKRFDEAWQALNDLLEMCPEDGDVVTLKKWLEEENE
;
A
#
# COMPACT_ATOMS: atom_id res chain seq x y z
N MET A 1 38.41 -30.71 -9.17
CA MET A 1 37.67 -29.93 -8.16
C MET A 1 36.48 -29.33 -8.90
N TYR A 2 35.26 -29.43 -8.38
CA TYR A 2 34.08 -28.92 -9.09
C TYR A 2 34.06 -27.38 -9.05
N LYS A 3 33.68 -26.74 -10.15
CA LYS A 3 33.45 -25.29 -10.22
C LYS A 3 32.08 -24.92 -9.69
N ILE A 4 31.04 -25.69 -10.03
CA ILE A 4 29.66 -25.40 -9.62
C ILE A 4 29.01 -26.64 -9.01
N THR A 5 28.38 -26.45 -7.85
CA THR A 5 27.38 -27.38 -7.31
C THR A 5 25.99 -26.90 -7.73
N PHE A 6 25.32 -27.67 -8.57
CA PHE A 6 23.88 -27.53 -8.77
C PHE A 6 23.11 -28.29 -7.69
N TYR A 7 21.98 -27.75 -7.28
CA TYR A 7 21.09 -28.37 -6.32
C TYR A 7 19.64 -28.28 -6.75
N THR A 8 18.95 -29.41 -6.69
CA THR A 8 17.51 -29.49 -6.92
C THR A 8 16.86 -30.30 -5.82
N HIS A 9 15.78 -29.75 -5.27
CA HIS A 9 14.86 -30.48 -4.42
C HIS A 9 13.62 -30.80 -5.25
N ALA A 10 13.18 -32.06 -5.23
CA ALA A 10 12.09 -32.55 -6.05
C ALA A 10 11.01 -33.18 -5.17
N TYR A 11 9.76 -32.88 -5.47
CA TYR A 11 8.59 -33.51 -4.86
C TYR A 11 7.46 -33.60 -5.87
N ASN A 12 7.14 -34.81 -6.33
CA ASN A 12 6.07 -35.08 -7.29
C ASN A 12 6.18 -34.26 -8.60
N THR A 13 7.36 -34.26 -9.22
CA THR A 13 7.63 -33.53 -10.47
C THR A 13 7.99 -34.46 -11.63
N GLU A 14 7.39 -35.66 -11.70
CA GLU A 14 7.69 -36.68 -12.71
C GLU A 14 7.67 -36.13 -14.14
N LYS A 15 6.69 -35.25 -14.43
CA LYS A 15 6.51 -34.63 -15.75
C LYS A 15 7.66 -33.72 -16.19
N TYR A 16 8.42 -33.17 -15.24
CA TYR A 16 9.40 -32.11 -15.50
C TYR A 16 10.83 -32.52 -15.16
N MET A 17 10.97 -33.50 -14.27
CA MET A 17 12.25 -33.89 -13.68
C MET A 17 13.30 -34.24 -14.75
N GLU A 18 12.91 -34.95 -15.81
CA GLU A 18 13.85 -35.31 -16.87
C GLU A 18 14.44 -34.07 -17.58
N GLN A 19 13.62 -33.07 -17.90
CA GLN A 19 14.10 -31.84 -18.53
C GLN A 19 14.99 -31.04 -17.58
N CYS A 20 14.57 -30.90 -16.32
CA CYS A 20 15.36 -30.24 -15.28
C CYS A 20 16.76 -30.88 -15.20
N ILE A 21 16.84 -32.22 -15.12
CA ILE A 21 18.12 -32.94 -15.06
C ILE A 21 18.95 -32.69 -16.32
N LYS A 22 18.36 -32.89 -17.51
CA LYS A 22 19.06 -32.69 -18.77
C LYS A 22 19.65 -31.28 -18.85
N SER A 23 18.90 -30.25 -18.45
CA SER A 23 19.35 -28.86 -18.51
C SER A 23 20.64 -28.59 -17.73
N VAL A 24 20.85 -29.27 -16.60
CA VAL A 24 22.09 -29.20 -15.81
C VAL A 24 23.19 -30.05 -16.45
N LEU A 25 22.88 -31.28 -16.88
CA LEU A 25 23.90 -32.18 -17.43
C LEU A 25 24.47 -31.71 -18.79
N THR A 26 23.68 -30.96 -19.55
CA THR A 26 24.05 -30.42 -20.87
C THR A 26 24.73 -29.06 -20.83
N GLN A 27 24.99 -28.50 -19.63
CA GLN A 27 25.73 -27.24 -19.51
C GLN A 27 27.08 -27.29 -20.25
N SER A 28 27.50 -26.16 -20.82
CA SER A 28 28.79 -26.07 -21.53
C SER A 28 29.98 -26.30 -20.59
N VAL A 29 29.91 -25.82 -19.35
CA VAL A 29 30.87 -26.10 -18.27
C VAL A 29 30.76 -27.55 -17.81
N LYS A 30 31.89 -28.29 -17.79
CA LYS A 30 31.93 -29.72 -17.44
C LYS A 30 32.27 -30.03 -15.99
N ASP A 31 33.00 -29.14 -15.31
CA ASP A 31 33.39 -29.27 -13.91
C ASP A 31 32.23 -28.95 -12.96
N ILE A 32 31.14 -29.72 -13.08
CA ILE A 32 29.93 -29.56 -12.28
C ILE A 32 29.65 -30.82 -11.47
N GLU A 33 29.10 -30.64 -10.28
CA GLU A 33 28.40 -31.70 -9.56
C GLU A 33 26.93 -31.31 -9.40
N TYR A 34 26.07 -32.31 -9.25
CA TYR A 34 24.64 -32.10 -9.15
C TYR A 34 24.04 -32.90 -7.99
N ILE A 35 23.59 -32.21 -6.95
CA ILE A 35 22.91 -32.81 -5.81
C ILE A 35 21.40 -32.75 -6.08
N ILE A 36 20.76 -33.91 -6.16
CA ILE A 36 19.31 -34.00 -6.39
C ILE A 36 18.68 -34.71 -5.19
N VAL A 37 17.70 -34.08 -4.56
CA VAL A 37 16.97 -34.64 -3.42
C VAL A 37 15.55 -34.97 -3.82
N ASP A 38 15.19 -36.25 -3.84
CA ASP A 38 13.80 -36.69 -3.82
C ASP A 38 13.24 -36.56 -2.39
N ASN A 39 12.33 -35.60 -2.18
CA ASN A 39 11.75 -35.28 -0.89
C ASN A 39 10.50 -36.15 -0.60
N GLY A 40 10.63 -37.47 -0.78
CA GLY A 40 9.54 -38.42 -0.52
C GLY A 40 8.45 -38.43 -1.61
N SER A 41 8.81 -38.32 -2.89
CA SER A 41 7.82 -38.35 -3.97
C SER A 41 7.08 -39.70 -4.04
N THR A 42 5.80 -39.62 -4.36
CA THR A 42 4.89 -40.76 -4.52
C THR A 42 4.65 -41.13 -5.97
N ASP A 43 5.07 -40.30 -6.92
CA ASP A 43 5.00 -40.52 -8.36
C ASP A 43 6.31 -41.13 -8.93
N GLY A 44 6.49 -41.09 -10.25
CA GLY A 44 7.69 -41.60 -10.93
C GLY A 44 8.97 -40.77 -10.74
N THR A 45 8.94 -39.63 -10.04
CA THR A 45 10.09 -38.73 -9.84
C THR A 45 11.33 -39.48 -9.32
N LYS A 46 11.13 -40.33 -8.30
CA LYS A 46 12.22 -41.13 -7.69
C LYS A 46 12.90 -42.06 -8.68
N ASN A 47 12.14 -42.63 -9.62
CA ASN A 47 12.67 -43.57 -10.61
C ASN A 47 13.53 -42.82 -11.62
N ILE A 48 13.05 -41.66 -12.09
CA ILE A 48 13.80 -40.79 -13.02
C ILE A 48 15.14 -40.40 -12.39
N ILE A 49 15.14 -39.90 -11.14
CA ILE A 49 16.37 -39.49 -10.46
C ILE A 49 17.33 -40.67 -10.32
N ALA A 50 16.84 -41.84 -9.90
CA ALA A 50 17.67 -43.03 -9.73
C ALA A 50 18.26 -43.54 -11.05
N GLU A 51 17.52 -43.46 -12.16
CA GLU A 51 18.02 -43.83 -13.48
C GLU A 51 19.14 -42.90 -13.97
N TYR A 52 18.97 -41.59 -13.79
CA TYR A 52 19.99 -40.62 -14.19
C TYR A 52 21.25 -40.72 -13.31
N ALA A 53 21.09 -40.93 -12.00
CA ALA A 53 22.22 -41.13 -11.09
C ALA A 53 23.07 -42.37 -11.43
N LYS A 54 22.47 -43.41 -12.01
CA LYS A 54 23.20 -44.58 -12.53
C LYS A 54 23.98 -44.27 -13.82
N LYS A 55 23.50 -43.31 -14.61
CA LYS A 55 24.06 -42.97 -15.94
C LYS A 55 25.13 -41.89 -15.87
N ASP A 56 25.07 -40.98 -14.90
CA ASP A 56 26.01 -39.85 -14.79
C ASP A 56 26.56 -39.72 -13.36
N SER A 57 27.87 -39.97 -13.22
CA SER A 57 28.58 -39.94 -11.93
C SER A 57 28.63 -38.56 -11.27
N ARG A 58 28.29 -37.49 -11.99
CA ARG A 58 28.19 -36.13 -11.42
C ARG A 58 26.98 -35.98 -10.50
N ILE A 59 25.99 -36.88 -10.60
CA ILE A 59 24.75 -36.81 -9.82
C ILE A 59 24.92 -37.49 -8.46
N LYS A 60 24.70 -36.73 -7.39
CA LYS A 60 24.53 -37.21 -6.02
C LYS A 60 23.04 -37.22 -5.67
N ALA A 61 22.40 -38.37 -5.90
CA ALA A 61 20.99 -38.55 -5.58
C ALA A 61 20.78 -38.89 -4.09
N ILE A 62 19.87 -38.18 -3.43
CA ILE A 62 19.47 -38.37 -2.04
C ILE A 62 17.96 -38.57 -2.03
N ARG A 63 17.48 -39.50 -1.22
CA ARG A 63 16.04 -39.74 -1.07
C ARG A 63 15.65 -39.69 0.39
N PHE A 64 14.53 -39.04 0.64
CA PHE A 64 13.82 -39.08 1.91
C PHE A 64 12.58 -39.95 1.78
N GLU A 65 12.18 -40.59 2.87
CA GLU A 65 10.98 -41.44 2.89
C GLU A 65 9.70 -40.59 2.86
N GLU A 66 9.73 -39.41 3.48
CA GLU A 66 8.59 -38.52 3.62
C GLU A 66 8.98 -37.08 3.27
N ASN A 67 7.98 -36.29 2.85
CA ASN A 67 8.15 -34.87 2.56
C ASN A 67 8.45 -34.09 3.84
N ARG A 68 9.55 -33.34 3.81
CA ARG A 68 9.96 -32.43 4.88
C ARG A 68 10.45 -31.10 4.32
N LYS A 69 10.56 -30.09 5.20
CA LYS A 69 11.08 -28.76 4.87
C LYS A 69 12.38 -28.47 5.63
N GLY A 70 13.08 -27.42 5.26
CA GLY A 70 14.20 -26.89 6.05
C GLY A 70 15.55 -27.63 5.93
N PHE A 71 15.65 -28.66 5.10
CA PHE A 71 16.82 -29.54 5.10
C PHE A 71 17.98 -29.06 4.22
N TRP A 72 17.70 -28.26 3.18
CA TRP A 72 18.68 -27.95 2.14
C TRP A 72 19.93 -27.21 2.66
N PRO A 73 19.87 -26.24 3.60
CA PRO A 73 21.07 -25.51 4.01
C PRO A 73 22.11 -26.45 4.63
N LYS A 74 21.65 -27.37 5.49
CA LYS A 74 22.51 -28.38 6.10
C LYS A 74 23.14 -29.30 5.06
N LEU A 75 22.33 -29.83 4.13
CA LEU A 75 22.83 -30.70 3.07
C LEU A 75 23.91 -30.02 2.21
N ILE A 76 23.69 -28.77 1.82
CA ILE A 76 24.66 -28.02 1.01
C ILE A 76 25.95 -27.75 1.78
N LYS A 77 25.85 -27.39 3.06
CA LYS A 77 27.04 -27.23 3.91
C LYS A 77 27.87 -28.50 4.00
N ASP A 78 27.21 -29.65 4.14
CA ASP A 78 27.85 -30.94 4.37
C ASP A 78 28.39 -31.59 3.07
N LEU A 79 27.66 -31.45 1.95
CA LEU A 79 27.89 -32.28 0.76
C LEU A 79 28.45 -31.52 -0.44
N ALA A 80 28.26 -30.20 -0.51
CA ALA A 80 28.68 -29.41 -1.66
C ALA A 80 30.19 -29.16 -1.67
N GLN A 81 30.79 -29.40 -2.82
CA GLN A 81 32.22 -29.38 -3.12
C GLN A 81 32.58 -28.36 -4.22
N GLY A 82 31.59 -27.75 -4.87
CA GLY A 82 31.77 -26.68 -5.85
C GLY A 82 32.29 -25.38 -5.25
N GLU A 83 33.00 -24.60 -6.06
CA GLU A 83 33.39 -23.23 -5.73
C GLU A 83 32.19 -22.27 -5.69
N TYR A 84 31.20 -22.53 -6.54
CA TYR A 84 29.92 -21.83 -6.61
C TYR A 84 28.73 -22.77 -6.38
N PHE A 85 27.61 -22.20 -5.97
CA PHE A 85 26.35 -22.87 -5.68
C PHE A 85 25.22 -22.30 -6.53
N SER A 86 24.39 -23.17 -7.12
CA SER A 86 23.18 -22.79 -7.86
C SER A 86 22.02 -23.70 -7.49
N MET A 87 20.86 -23.12 -7.23
CA MET A 87 19.62 -23.87 -7.01
C MET A 87 18.76 -23.88 -8.28
N LEU A 88 18.11 -24.99 -8.59
CA LEU A 88 17.13 -25.10 -9.69
C LEU A 88 15.91 -25.85 -9.15
N ASP A 89 14.72 -25.28 -9.33
CA ASP A 89 13.47 -25.96 -8.97
C ASP A 89 13.23 -27.13 -9.95
N SER A 90 12.64 -28.22 -9.45
CA SER A 90 12.56 -29.49 -10.21
C SER A 90 11.57 -29.47 -11.37
N ASP A 91 10.76 -28.43 -11.46
CA ASP A 91 9.84 -28.09 -12.53
C ASP A 91 10.36 -26.99 -13.48
N ASP A 92 11.63 -26.57 -13.34
CA ASP A 92 12.24 -25.53 -14.17
C ASP A 92 13.42 -26.08 -15.00
N TRP A 93 14.04 -25.21 -15.83
CA TRP A 93 15.27 -25.55 -16.53
C TRP A 93 16.18 -24.34 -16.80
N TYR A 94 17.47 -24.61 -16.97
CA TYR A 94 18.47 -23.63 -17.41
C TYR A 94 18.79 -23.76 -18.90
N GLU A 95 19.15 -22.63 -19.52
CA GLU A 95 19.72 -22.62 -20.87
C GLU A 95 21.15 -23.21 -20.86
N PRO A 96 21.64 -23.84 -21.96
CA PRO A 96 22.93 -24.52 -22.00
C PRO A 96 24.15 -23.67 -21.62
N GLU A 97 24.08 -22.35 -21.85
CA GLU A 97 25.13 -21.38 -21.55
C GLU A 97 25.00 -20.70 -20.17
N PHE A 98 24.05 -21.12 -19.32
CA PHE A 98 23.82 -20.56 -17.98
C PHE A 98 25.10 -20.58 -17.14
N ALA A 99 25.73 -21.76 -17.00
CA ALA A 99 26.90 -21.96 -16.18
C ALA A 99 28.10 -21.15 -16.70
N GLU A 100 28.38 -21.20 -18.00
CA GLU A 100 29.50 -20.49 -18.62
C GLU A 100 29.33 -18.97 -18.51
N THR A 101 28.13 -18.46 -18.78
CA THR A 101 27.85 -17.02 -18.69
C THR A 101 28.04 -16.51 -17.26
N LEU A 102 27.43 -17.18 -16.27
CA LEU A 102 27.49 -16.69 -14.89
C LEU A 102 28.84 -16.95 -14.23
N LEU A 103 29.52 -18.06 -14.56
CA LEU A 103 30.87 -18.32 -14.05
C LEU A 103 31.87 -17.32 -14.64
N GLY A 104 31.83 -17.08 -15.95
CA GLY A 104 32.67 -16.07 -16.59
C GLY A 104 32.40 -14.68 -16.03
N LEU A 105 31.15 -14.33 -15.77
CA LEU A 105 30.79 -13.08 -15.10
C LEU A 105 31.36 -13.03 -13.68
N ALA A 106 31.20 -14.10 -12.90
CA ALA A 106 31.66 -14.15 -11.52
C ALA A 106 33.19 -14.10 -11.39
N GLU A 107 33.94 -14.80 -12.25
CA GLU A 107 35.40 -14.85 -12.17
C GLU A 107 36.03 -13.57 -12.71
N ASN A 108 35.61 -13.08 -13.88
CA ASN A 108 36.15 -11.86 -14.49
C ASN A 108 35.90 -10.62 -13.64
N GLU A 109 34.80 -10.62 -12.90
CA GLU A 109 34.39 -9.53 -12.04
C GLU A 109 34.53 -9.88 -10.55
N ALA A 110 35.24 -10.95 -10.17
CA ALA A 110 35.44 -11.31 -8.75
C ALA A 110 34.15 -11.19 -7.89
N LEU A 111 33.03 -11.68 -8.40
CA LEU A 111 31.71 -11.52 -7.79
C LEU A 111 31.46 -12.59 -6.73
N ASP A 112 30.74 -12.17 -5.70
CA ASP A 112 30.18 -13.04 -4.68
C ASP A 112 28.87 -13.67 -5.14
N ILE A 113 28.11 -12.96 -5.97
CA ILE A 113 26.86 -13.44 -6.56
C ILE A 113 26.75 -12.97 -8.02
N ALA A 114 26.52 -13.91 -8.93
CA ALA A 114 26.19 -13.63 -10.33
C ALA A 114 24.75 -14.08 -10.63
N VAL A 115 23.99 -13.26 -11.35
CA VAL A 115 22.55 -13.46 -11.57
C VAL A 115 22.22 -13.42 -13.05
N ALA A 116 21.37 -14.32 -13.52
CA ALA A 116 20.77 -14.28 -14.85
C ALA A 116 19.33 -13.74 -14.80
N GLY A 117 18.86 -13.26 -15.94
CA GLY A 117 17.42 -13.03 -16.16
C GLY A 117 16.63 -14.34 -16.24
N SER A 118 15.31 -14.23 -16.20
CA SER A 118 14.39 -15.37 -16.24
C SER A 118 13.19 -15.15 -17.15
N CYS A 119 12.83 -16.19 -17.89
CA CYS A 119 11.60 -16.29 -18.67
C CYS A 119 10.53 -16.97 -17.80
N PHE A 120 9.38 -16.32 -17.65
CA PHE A 120 8.22 -16.81 -16.92
C PHE A 120 7.28 -17.46 -17.92
N HIS A 121 7.02 -18.76 -17.80
CA HIS A 121 6.08 -19.49 -18.64
C HIS A 121 4.76 -19.65 -17.88
N PHE A 122 3.76 -18.82 -18.23
CA PHE A 122 2.45 -18.82 -17.58
C PHE A 122 1.57 -19.91 -18.17
N LEU A 123 1.50 -21.07 -17.49
CA LEU A 123 0.86 -22.27 -18.04
C LEU A 123 -0.65 -22.12 -18.23
N SER A 124 -1.33 -21.32 -17.41
CA SER A 124 -2.77 -21.06 -17.54
C SER A 124 -3.13 -20.18 -18.75
N GLU A 125 -2.24 -19.27 -19.12
CA GLU A 125 -2.49 -18.24 -20.14
C GLU A 125 -1.77 -18.57 -21.45
N ASN A 126 -0.89 -19.57 -21.45
CA ASN A 126 0.01 -19.89 -22.55
C ASN A 126 0.79 -18.65 -23.03
N SER A 127 1.29 -17.86 -22.08
CA SER A 127 1.99 -16.60 -22.31
C SER A 127 3.37 -16.61 -21.64
N GLN A 128 4.23 -15.66 -22.04
CA GLN A 128 5.56 -15.51 -21.48
C GLN A 128 5.79 -14.10 -20.92
N GLY A 129 6.48 -14.03 -19.80
CA GLY A 129 7.00 -12.79 -19.21
C GLY A 129 8.50 -12.87 -19.01
N TYR A 130 9.14 -11.72 -18.76
CA TYR A 130 10.59 -11.66 -18.63
C TYR A 130 11.00 -10.81 -17.44
N ARG A 131 11.93 -11.34 -16.64
CA ARG A 131 12.76 -10.55 -15.74
C ARG A 131 14.15 -10.49 -16.34
N LYS A 132 14.48 -9.36 -16.94
CA LYS A 132 15.79 -9.13 -17.56
C LYS A 132 16.37 -7.79 -17.12
N SER A 133 17.69 -7.68 -17.22
CA SER A 133 18.40 -6.40 -17.16
C SER A 133 18.64 -5.93 -18.59
N GLU A 134 18.46 -4.64 -18.86
CA GLU A 134 18.73 -4.09 -20.20
C GLU A 134 20.22 -4.07 -20.53
N SER A 135 21.06 -4.06 -19.50
CA SER A 135 22.51 -4.17 -19.63
C SER A 135 23.11 -4.92 -18.45
N LYS A 136 24.33 -5.42 -18.61
CA LYS A 136 25.11 -5.99 -17.51
C LYS A 136 25.28 -4.95 -16.40
N LEU A 137 24.81 -5.27 -15.20
CA LEU A 137 24.93 -4.43 -14.02
C LEU A 137 25.93 -5.04 -13.05
N ILE A 138 26.88 -4.25 -12.57
CA ILE A 138 27.83 -4.65 -11.54
C ILE A 138 27.72 -3.68 -10.37
N VAL A 139 27.48 -4.22 -9.16
CA VAL A 139 27.20 -3.40 -7.99
C VAL A 139 28.13 -3.80 -6.86
N SER A 140 28.89 -2.83 -6.36
CA SER A 140 29.68 -2.96 -5.13
C SER A 140 28.81 -2.70 -3.91
N ARG A 141 29.21 -3.25 -2.76
CA ARG A 141 28.50 -3.19 -1.48
C ARG A 141 28.01 -1.79 -1.13
N GLU A 142 28.85 -0.78 -1.32
CA GLU A 142 28.57 0.62 -0.97
C GLU A 142 27.41 1.19 -1.80
N ALA A 143 27.19 0.67 -3.01
CA ALA A 143 26.14 1.10 -3.91
C ALA A 143 24.82 0.35 -3.71
N PHE A 144 24.76 -0.70 -2.88
CA PHE A 144 23.54 -1.50 -2.68
C PHE A 144 22.30 -0.66 -2.30
N PRO A 145 22.38 0.34 -1.39
CA PRO A 145 21.21 1.15 -1.07
C PRO A 145 20.72 1.99 -2.27
N SER A 146 21.64 2.54 -3.06
CA SER A 146 21.30 3.35 -4.25
C SER A 146 20.82 2.51 -5.44
N GLN A 147 21.15 1.22 -5.47
CA GLN A 147 20.79 0.28 -6.53
C GLN A 147 19.74 -0.74 -6.04
N PHE A 148 19.10 -0.47 -4.89
CA PHE A 148 18.29 -1.47 -4.21
C PHE A 148 17.09 -1.90 -5.05
N GLU A 149 16.29 -0.97 -5.56
CA GLU A 149 15.13 -1.25 -6.40
C GLU A 149 15.46 -2.10 -7.66
N PRO A 150 16.41 -1.69 -8.53
CA PRO A 150 16.73 -2.47 -9.73
C PRO A 150 17.32 -3.85 -9.40
N MET A 151 18.01 -3.98 -8.26
CA MET A 151 18.51 -5.27 -7.76
C MET A 151 17.39 -6.14 -7.17
N TYR A 152 16.49 -5.56 -6.37
CA TYR A 152 15.56 -6.30 -5.50
C TYR A 152 14.72 -7.31 -6.26
N LYS A 153 14.25 -6.95 -7.47
CA LYS A 153 13.49 -7.87 -8.33
C LYS A 153 14.27 -9.16 -8.66
N PHE A 154 15.59 -9.12 -8.75
CA PHE A 154 16.42 -10.31 -8.99
C PHE A 154 16.71 -11.11 -7.71
N PHE A 155 16.65 -10.48 -6.54
CA PHE A 155 16.96 -11.08 -5.22
C PHE A 155 15.71 -11.49 -4.42
N ARG A 156 14.61 -11.78 -5.10
CA ARG A 156 13.45 -12.48 -4.52
C ARG A 156 13.63 -14.01 -4.59
N PRO A 157 13.81 -14.63 -5.76
CA PRO A 157 14.04 -16.07 -5.86
C PRO A 157 15.49 -16.44 -5.62
N VAL A 158 15.77 -17.66 -5.17
CA VAL A 158 17.14 -18.20 -5.02
C VAL A 158 17.70 -18.78 -6.32
N TRP A 159 16.85 -19.21 -7.25
CA TRP A 159 17.26 -19.73 -8.55
C TRP A 159 17.77 -18.64 -9.50
N GLY A 160 18.34 -19.06 -10.63
CA GLY A 160 18.90 -18.19 -11.66
C GLY A 160 20.20 -17.50 -11.25
N LYS A 161 20.95 -18.08 -10.28
CA LYS A 161 22.09 -17.44 -9.64
C LYS A 161 23.23 -18.41 -9.38
N LEU A 162 24.46 -17.90 -9.44
CA LEU A 162 25.61 -18.49 -8.80
C LEU A 162 25.94 -17.70 -7.54
N PHE A 163 25.93 -18.37 -6.39
CA PHE A 163 26.44 -17.84 -5.13
C PHE A 163 27.82 -18.43 -4.86
N LYS A 164 28.77 -17.61 -4.40
CA LYS A 164 30.06 -18.11 -3.93
C LYS A 164 29.85 -19.07 -2.76
N MET A 165 30.34 -20.31 -2.88
CA MET A 165 30.04 -21.38 -1.92
C MET A 165 30.50 -21.04 -0.50
N SER A 166 31.63 -20.35 -0.36
CA SER A 166 32.16 -19.93 0.95
C SER A 166 31.18 -19.05 1.73
N MET A 167 30.38 -18.23 1.04
CA MET A 167 29.33 -17.43 1.71
C MET A 167 28.19 -18.30 2.20
N ILE A 168 27.69 -19.20 1.35
CA ILE A 168 26.59 -20.11 1.71
C ILE A 168 27.00 -20.99 2.90
N LYS A 169 28.25 -21.47 2.94
CA LYS A 169 28.75 -22.29 4.06
C LYS A 169 28.78 -21.52 5.39
N ASN A 170 29.18 -20.26 5.35
CA ASN A 170 29.31 -19.40 6.54
C ASN A 170 28.04 -18.62 6.90
N MET A 171 26.99 -18.70 6.07
CA MET A 171 25.74 -17.98 6.30
C MET A 171 24.98 -18.53 7.51
N ASP A 172 24.42 -17.62 8.31
CA ASP A 172 23.42 -17.93 9.31
C ASP A 172 22.03 -18.08 8.66
N PHE A 173 21.41 -19.24 8.89
CA PHE A 173 20.10 -19.64 8.35
C PHE A 173 18.98 -19.53 9.39
N SER A 174 19.20 -18.90 10.55
CA SER A 174 18.17 -18.67 11.58
C SER A 174 16.87 -18.08 11.02
N ASP A 175 16.98 -17.03 10.19
CA ASP A 175 15.84 -16.40 9.54
C ASP A 175 15.15 -17.30 8.51
N TYR A 176 15.92 -18.15 7.81
CA TYR A 176 15.37 -19.16 6.92
C TYR A 176 14.55 -20.19 7.70
N TYR A 177 14.99 -20.62 8.87
CA TYR A 177 14.20 -21.53 9.71
C TYR A 177 12.96 -20.85 10.30
N ALA A 178 13.06 -19.57 10.65
CA ALA A 178 11.94 -18.81 11.20
C ALA A 178 10.80 -18.63 10.17
N ILE A 179 11.12 -18.24 8.94
CA ILE A 179 10.12 -18.00 7.88
C ILE A 179 9.39 -19.28 7.45
N LEU A 180 9.96 -20.47 7.67
CA LEU A 180 9.27 -21.75 7.38
C LEU A 180 8.01 -21.99 8.24
N ASN A 181 7.84 -21.25 9.34
CA ASN A 181 6.61 -21.26 10.13
C ASN A 181 5.48 -20.43 9.49
N TYR A 182 5.79 -19.65 8.45
CA TYR A 182 4.83 -18.89 7.67
C TYR A 182 4.56 -19.57 6.32
N ALA A 183 3.82 -18.88 5.44
CA ALA A 183 3.35 -19.50 4.21
C ALA A 183 4.42 -19.54 3.10
N TYR A 184 5.22 -18.47 2.95
CA TYR A 184 6.15 -18.33 1.84
C TYR A 184 7.29 -17.34 2.13
N GLY A 185 8.21 -17.16 1.16
CA GLY A 185 9.26 -16.13 1.21
C GLY A 185 10.64 -16.62 1.67
N ALA A 186 10.82 -17.93 1.86
CA ALA A 186 12.08 -18.50 2.29
C ALA A 186 13.25 -18.20 1.34
N ASP A 187 12.96 -18.12 0.04
CA ASP A 187 13.90 -17.71 -1.01
C ASP A 187 14.37 -16.26 -0.84
N THR A 188 13.44 -15.35 -0.59
CA THR A 188 13.70 -13.91 -0.48
C THR A 188 14.53 -13.64 0.78
N VAL A 189 14.24 -14.33 1.88
CA VAL A 189 15.04 -14.25 3.11
C VAL A 189 16.49 -14.67 2.87
N VAL A 190 16.71 -15.77 2.17
CA VAL A 190 18.07 -16.27 1.83
C VAL A 190 18.80 -15.30 0.92
N CYS A 191 18.10 -14.70 -0.05
CA CYS A 191 18.70 -13.72 -0.95
C CYS A 191 19.07 -12.42 -0.25
N LEU A 192 18.19 -11.87 0.61
CA LEU A 192 18.49 -10.70 1.43
C LEU A 192 19.65 -10.97 2.39
N LYS A 193 19.70 -12.15 3.00
CA LYS A 193 20.84 -12.56 3.82
C LYS A 193 22.13 -12.68 3.01
N SER A 194 22.06 -13.24 1.81
CA SER A 194 23.20 -13.30 0.87
C SER A 194 23.73 -11.92 0.54
N LEU A 195 22.84 -10.96 0.22
CA LEU A 195 23.21 -9.57 -0.03
C LEU A 195 23.88 -8.90 1.17
N SER A 196 23.42 -9.18 2.39
CA SER A 196 24.04 -8.61 3.60
C SER A 196 25.51 -9.04 3.79
N ILE A 197 25.89 -10.19 3.23
CA ILE A 197 27.25 -10.78 3.32
C ILE A 197 28.08 -10.44 2.07
N ALA A 198 27.46 -10.28 0.90
CA ALA A 198 28.15 -10.01 -0.36
C ALA A 198 28.90 -8.67 -0.34
N ASN A 199 30.06 -8.64 -0.99
CA ASN A 199 30.79 -7.41 -1.28
C ASN A 199 30.53 -6.90 -2.70
N ARG A 200 30.27 -7.82 -3.63
CA ARG A 200 30.08 -7.46 -5.04
C ARG A 200 29.14 -8.43 -5.75
N ILE A 201 28.18 -7.89 -6.48
CA ILE A 201 27.24 -8.69 -7.26
C ILE A 201 27.24 -8.28 -8.74
N GLY A 202 26.79 -9.17 -9.60
CA GLY A 202 26.58 -8.89 -11.01
C GLY A 202 25.28 -9.48 -11.53
N ILE A 203 24.60 -8.72 -12.38
CA ILE A 203 23.37 -9.12 -13.07
C ILE A 203 23.67 -9.12 -14.57
N SER A 204 23.52 -10.28 -15.19
CA SER A 204 23.63 -10.48 -16.63
C SER A 204 22.45 -9.83 -17.36
N ASP A 205 22.68 -9.38 -18.58
CA ASP A 205 21.66 -8.97 -19.54
C ASP A 205 20.96 -10.17 -20.21
N LYS A 206 21.52 -11.38 -20.08
CA LYS A 206 20.94 -12.60 -20.65
C LYS A 206 19.84 -13.20 -19.78
N VAL A 207 18.81 -13.75 -20.44
CA VAL A 207 17.74 -14.54 -19.83
C VAL A 207 18.08 -16.02 -20.00
N LEU A 208 18.48 -16.69 -18.91
CA LEU A 208 19.06 -18.05 -18.97
C LEU A 208 18.38 -19.06 -18.03
N HIS A 209 17.32 -18.62 -17.35
CA HIS A 209 16.49 -19.45 -16.48
C HIS A 209 15.05 -19.43 -16.98
N ASN A 210 14.40 -20.59 -16.99
CA ASN A 210 13.02 -20.73 -17.41
C ASN A 210 12.19 -21.23 -16.23
N TYR A 211 11.34 -20.35 -15.74
CA TYR A 211 10.47 -20.55 -14.59
C TYR A 211 9.04 -20.89 -15.04
N ARG A 212 8.48 -22.01 -14.57
CA ARG A 212 7.08 -22.36 -14.81
C ARG A 212 6.17 -21.77 -13.75
N VAL A 213 5.21 -20.95 -14.18
CA VAL A 213 4.20 -20.38 -13.27
C VAL A 213 3.00 -21.29 -13.23
N HIS A 214 2.87 -22.04 -12.13
CA HIS A 214 1.75 -22.95 -11.89
C HIS A 214 0.58 -22.24 -11.19
N PRO A 215 -0.68 -22.45 -11.63
CA PRO A 215 -1.86 -21.88 -10.95
C PRO A 215 -2.02 -22.36 -9.50
N GLN A 216 -1.51 -23.56 -9.21
CA GLN A 216 -1.58 -24.21 -7.90
C GLN A 216 -0.36 -23.91 -7.02
N SER A 217 0.47 -22.91 -7.39
CA SER A 217 1.64 -22.56 -6.59
C SER A 217 1.24 -22.15 -5.18
N VAL A 218 2.06 -22.51 -4.20
CA VAL A 218 1.81 -22.25 -2.77
C VAL A 218 1.54 -20.76 -2.49
N SER A 219 2.14 -19.87 -3.27
CA SER A 219 1.95 -18.41 -3.17
C SER A 219 0.54 -17.91 -3.51
N TYR A 220 -0.29 -18.73 -4.19
CA TYR A 220 -1.65 -18.41 -4.62
C TYR A 220 -2.74 -19.14 -3.82
N VAL A 221 -2.37 -19.93 -2.81
CA VAL A 221 -3.32 -20.67 -1.95
C VAL A 221 -3.51 -19.92 -0.64
N TYR A 222 -4.74 -19.92 -0.12
CA TYR A 222 -5.03 -19.34 1.19
C TYR A 222 -4.25 -20.05 2.31
N ASN A 223 -3.58 -19.25 3.13
CA ASN A 223 -2.94 -19.69 4.36
C ASN A 223 -3.09 -18.55 5.38
N PRO A 224 -3.59 -18.82 6.60
CA PRO A 224 -3.78 -17.77 7.62
C PRO A 224 -2.47 -17.09 8.03
N ASN A 225 -1.32 -17.72 7.78
CA ASN A 225 0.00 -17.16 8.04
C ASN A 225 0.64 -16.46 6.84
N ARG A 226 -0.07 -16.29 5.72
CA ARG A 226 0.46 -15.60 4.54
C ARG A 226 0.83 -14.16 4.85
N PHE A 227 -0.05 -13.43 5.52
CA PHE A 227 0.21 -12.02 5.88
C PHE A 227 1.45 -11.84 6.76
N TYR A 228 1.73 -12.78 7.67
CA TYR A 228 2.96 -12.72 8.48
C TYR A 228 4.23 -12.91 7.64
N SER A 229 4.13 -13.58 6.48
CA SER A 229 5.24 -13.64 5.53
C SER A 229 5.52 -12.23 4.98
N ASP A 230 4.48 -11.48 4.61
CA ASP A 230 4.58 -10.13 4.05
C ASP A 230 5.28 -9.17 5.03
N THR A 231 4.86 -9.17 6.30
CA THR A 231 5.46 -8.33 7.34
C THR A 231 6.89 -8.75 7.65
N PHE A 232 7.15 -10.06 7.76
CA PHE A 232 8.50 -10.57 8.01
C PHE A 232 9.47 -10.18 6.89
N LEU A 233 9.06 -10.32 5.63
CA LEU A 233 9.89 -9.97 4.47
C LEU A 233 10.21 -8.47 4.42
N PHE A 234 9.22 -7.59 4.71
CA PHE A 234 9.48 -6.16 4.84
C PHE A 234 10.55 -5.88 5.89
N ARG A 235 10.42 -6.48 7.08
CA ARG A 235 11.40 -6.29 8.18
C ARG A 235 12.78 -6.81 7.83
N LYS A 236 12.88 -7.88 7.04
CA LYS A 236 14.18 -8.39 6.56
C LYS A 236 14.81 -7.48 5.52
N ALA A 237 14.02 -6.90 4.63
CA ALA A 237 14.52 -5.92 3.66
C ALA A 237 14.94 -4.62 4.36
N GLU A 238 14.18 -4.15 5.35
CA GLU A 238 14.52 -3.02 6.22
C GLU A 238 15.83 -3.29 6.98
N SER A 239 15.96 -4.48 7.59
CA SER A 239 17.19 -4.88 8.30
C SER A 239 18.41 -5.00 7.38
N PHE A 240 18.21 -5.38 6.11
CA PHE A 240 19.29 -5.40 5.14
C PHE A 240 19.77 -3.97 4.82
N LEU A 241 18.85 -3.06 4.52
CA LEU A 241 19.20 -1.67 4.19
C LEU A 241 19.82 -0.92 5.37
N SER A 242 19.39 -1.21 6.60
CA SER A 242 19.94 -0.59 7.80
C SER A 242 21.41 -0.95 8.07
N CYS A 243 21.92 -2.05 7.48
CA CYS A 243 23.36 -2.37 7.50
C CYS A 243 24.23 -1.32 6.80
N PHE A 244 23.64 -0.43 6.00
CA PHE A 244 24.33 0.61 5.24
C PHE A 244 24.08 2.03 5.81
N GLY A 245 23.51 2.13 7.00
CA GLY A 245 23.19 3.39 7.66
C GLY A 245 21.70 3.73 7.60
N LYS A 246 21.38 5.03 7.65
CA LYS A 246 19.98 5.50 7.61
C LYS A 246 19.37 5.18 6.24
N ILE A 247 18.22 4.52 6.25
CA ILE A 247 17.46 4.18 5.04
C ILE A 247 16.90 5.45 4.41
N SER A 248 17.06 5.61 3.09
CA SER A 248 16.55 6.75 2.34
C SER A 248 15.02 6.72 2.22
N GLY A 249 14.40 7.89 2.00
CA GLY A 249 12.96 7.98 1.77
C GLY A 249 12.51 7.19 0.53
N GLU A 250 13.32 7.20 -0.54
CA GLU A 250 13.10 6.44 -1.77
C GLU A 250 13.05 4.92 -1.51
N ASN A 251 14.00 4.42 -0.71
CA ASN A 251 14.03 3.00 -0.36
C ASN A 251 12.85 2.60 0.52
N TYR A 252 12.46 3.44 1.49
CA TYR A 252 11.26 3.20 2.27
C TYR A 252 10.00 3.20 1.40
N HIS A 253 9.87 4.17 0.50
CA HIS A 253 8.77 4.25 -0.45
C HIS A 253 8.70 2.97 -1.30
N PHE A 254 9.81 2.54 -1.90
CA PHE A 254 9.88 1.30 -2.66
C PHE A 254 9.46 0.07 -1.82
N LEU A 255 9.97 -0.05 -0.58
CA LEU A 255 9.58 -1.14 0.31
C LEU A 255 8.09 -1.11 0.67
N TYR A 256 7.51 0.06 0.89
CA TYR A 256 6.08 0.20 1.14
C TYR A 256 5.26 -0.23 -0.08
N VAL A 257 5.67 0.13 -1.30
CA VAL A 257 5.00 -0.32 -2.53
C VAL A 257 5.07 -1.84 -2.67
N VAL A 258 6.26 -2.44 -2.44
CA VAL A 258 6.42 -3.92 -2.46
C VAL A 258 5.52 -4.59 -1.43
N TYR A 259 5.51 -4.08 -0.20
CA TYR A 259 4.72 -4.62 0.89
C TYR A 259 3.21 -4.49 0.65
N ILE A 260 2.74 -3.33 0.19
CA ILE A 260 1.33 -3.11 -0.14
C ILE A 260 0.89 -4.07 -1.24
N ASN A 261 1.69 -4.24 -2.29
CA ASN A 261 1.35 -5.20 -3.35
C ASN A 261 1.23 -6.62 -2.81
N ALA A 262 2.13 -7.05 -1.92
CA ALA A 262 2.05 -8.37 -1.28
C ALA A 262 0.81 -8.53 -0.39
N ALA A 263 0.46 -7.50 0.39
CA ALA A 263 -0.72 -7.46 1.23
C ALA A 263 -2.01 -7.48 0.40
N LEU A 264 -2.06 -6.75 -0.73
CA LEU A 264 -3.17 -6.78 -1.67
C LEU A 264 -3.33 -8.16 -2.32
N ASP A 265 -2.22 -8.84 -2.65
CA ASP A 265 -2.26 -10.22 -3.13
C ASP A 265 -2.80 -11.18 -2.05
N THR A 266 -2.47 -10.95 -0.77
CA THR A 266 -3.07 -11.70 0.36
C THR A 266 -4.59 -11.45 0.44
N ILE A 267 -5.02 -10.20 0.30
CA ILE A 267 -6.44 -9.83 0.29
C ILE A 267 -7.17 -10.50 -0.87
N ASP A 268 -6.62 -10.49 -2.09
CA ASP A 268 -7.20 -11.13 -3.27
C ASP A 268 -7.47 -12.63 -3.02
N ILE A 269 -6.51 -13.32 -2.42
CA ILE A 269 -6.63 -14.73 -2.05
C ILE A 269 -7.75 -14.93 -1.01
N ILE A 270 -7.82 -14.09 0.04
CA ILE A 270 -8.90 -14.14 1.04
C ILE A 270 -10.27 -13.94 0.38
N LEU A 271 -10.38 -13.01 -0.57
CA LEU A 271 -11.64 -12.73 -1.26
C LEU A 271 -12.10 -13.90 -2.13
N LYS A 272 -11.17 -14.58 -2.80
CA LYS A 272 -11.44 -15.75 -3.66
C LYS A 272 -11.72 -17.04 -2.87
N GLU A 273 -11.16 -17.18 -1.68
CA GLU A 273 -11.31 -18.37 -0.85
C GLU A 273 -12.76 -18.55 -0.37
N ASN A 274 -13.18 -19.80 -0.18
CA ASN A 274 -14.53 -20.13 0.29
C ASN A 274 -14.67 -20.00 1.82
N LEU A 275 -14.37 -18.80 2.34
CA LEU A 275 -14.54 -18.45 3.75
C LEU A 275 -15.90 -17.78 3.99
N GLU A 276 -16.46 -17.97 5.18
CA GLU A 276 -17.60 -17.18 5.65
C GLU A 276 -17.27 -15.68 5.68
N ILE A 277 -18.27 -14.83 5.43
CA ILE A 277 -18.06 -13.38 5.35
C ILE A 277 -17.42 -12.81 6.63
N TYR A 278 -17.83 -13.29 7.81
CA TYR A 278 -17.24 -12.87 9.08
C TYR A 278 -15.74 -13.18 9.14
N GLN A 279 -15.33 -14.37 8.69
CA GLN A 279 -13.92 -14.75 8.65
C GLN A 279 -13.13 -13.92 7.65
N LYS A 280 -13.69 -13.62 6.46
CA LYS A 280 -13.06 -12.72 5.49
C LYS A 280 -12.82 -11.33 6.08
N LEU A 281 -13.83 -10.76 6.76
CA LEU A 281 -13.71 -9.47 7.42
C LEU A 281 -12.65 -9.48 8.52
N LEU A 282 -12.53 -10.57 9.29
CA LEU A 282 -11.52 -10.71 10.34
C LEU A 282 -10.11 -10.75 9.73
N GLU A 283 -9.87 -11.56 8.71
CA GLU A 283 -8.56 -11.67 8.05
C GLU A 283 -8.16 -10.34 7.39
N ILE A 284 -9.07 -9.68 6.66
CA ILE A 284 -8.80 -8.37 6.05
C ILE A 284 -8.57 -7.31 7.15
N GLY A 285 -9.37 -7.32 8.22
CA GLY A 285 -9.22 -6.40 9.34
C GLY A 285 -7.86 -6.52 10.04
N LYS A 286 -7.32 -7.75 10.18
CA LYS A 286 -5.96 -7.98 10.69
C LYS A 286 -4.91 -7.27 9.84
N ILE A 287 -5.03 -7.38 8.51
CA ILE A 287 -4.12 -6.74 7.56
C ILE A 287 -4.21 -5.22 7.70
N LEU A 288 -5.43 -4.67 7.69
CA LEU A 288 -5.66 -3.23 7.76
C LEU A 288 -5.24 -2.63 9.11
N LYS A 289 -5.37 -3.37 10.21
CA LYS A 289 -5.01 -2.89 11.55
C LYS A 289 -3.49 -2.87 11.80
N GLU A 290 -2.72 -3.64 11.04
CA GLU A 290 -1.26 -3.72 11.22
C GLU A 290 -0.62 -2.32 11.06
N PRO A 291 0.19 -1.85 12.05
CA PRO A 291 0.80 -0.53 11.98
C PRO A 291 1.64 -0.30 10.72
N LEU A 292 2.33 -1.35 10.25
CA LEU A 292 3.09 -1.29 9.00
C LEU A 292 2.18 -1.04 7.79
N THR A 293 1.01 -1.69 7.72
CA THR A 293 -0.01 -1.42 6.69
C THR A 293 -0.49 0.03 6.74
N GLN A 294 -0.79 0.55 7.91
CA GLN A 294 -1.24 1.94 8.06
C GLN A 294 -0.18 2.95 7.60
N GLN A 295 1.08 2.71 7.94
CA GLN A 295 2.21 3.52 7.47
C GLN A 295 2.35 3.44 5.94
N ALA A 296 2.36 2.22 5.39
CA ALA A 296 2.55 1.98 3.97
C ALA A 296 1.40 2.55 3.13
N ILE A 297 0.15 2.42 3.59
CA ILE A 297 -1.02 3.04 2.95
C ILE A 297 -0.85 4.56 2.92
N SER A 298 -0.43 5.18 4.03
CA SER A 298 -0.24 6.64 4.10
C SER A 298 0.87 7.12 3.16
N ALA A 299 1.95 6.35 3.03
CA ALA A 299 3.10 6.69 2.18
C ALA A 299 2.88 6.41 0.69
N ALA A 300 2.08 5.39 0.34
CA ALA A 300 1.87 4.94 -1.05
C ALA A 300 0.62 5.54 -1.72
N ASN A 301 -0.21 6.28 -0.97
CA ASN A 301 -1.60 6.56 -1.34
C ASN A 301 -1.78 7.29 -2.68
N ILE A 302 -0.81 8.12 -3.07
CA ILE A 302 -0.95 9.01 -4.23
C ILE A 302 -0.56 8.29 -5.54
N GLU A 303 0.36 7.32 -5.50
CA GLU A 303 1.04 6.79 -6.70
C GLU A 303 0.74 5.32 -7.02
N ASN A 304 0.06 4.57 -6.14
CA ASN A 304 -0.23 3.15 -6.37
C ASN A 304 -1.66 2.90 -6.88
N ASP A 305 -1.80 2.66 -8.19
CA ASP A 305 -3.10 2.42 -8.83
C ASP A 305 -3.78 1.12 -8.36
N ARG A 306 -3.03 0.07 -8.01
CA ARG A 306 -3.61 -1.14 -7.43
C ARG A 306 -4.24 -0.85 -6.08
N LEU A 307 -3.58 -0.06 -5.23
CA LEU A 307 -4.11 0.33 -3.94
C LEU A 307 -5.42 1.13 -4.10
N LYS A 308 -5.48 2.07 -5.05
CA LYS A 308 -6.71 2.81 -5.36
C LYS A 308 -7.85 1.87 -5.79
N ALA A 309 -7.58 0.93 -6.69
CA ALA A 309 -8.58 -0.04 -7.13
C ALA A 309 -9.07 -0.96 -6.00
N TYR A 310 -8.16 -1.45 -5.16
CA TYR A 310 -8.51 -2.32 -4.03
C TYR A 310 -9.25 -1.59 -2.91
N ARG A 311 -8.92 -0.31 -2.67
CA ARG A 311 -9.67 0.51 -1.71
C ARG A 311 -11.15 0.52 -2.07
N GLN A 312 -11.47 0.83 -3.32
CA GLN A 312 -12.86 0.84 -3.81
C GLN A 312 -13.52 -0.53 -3.65
N LEU A 313 -12.84 -1.61 -4.08
CA LEU A 313 -13.35 -2.97 -3.96
C LEU A 313 -13.67 -3.37 -2.51
N LEU A 314 -12.76 -3.06 -1.58
CA LEU A 314 -12.93 -3.38 -0.16
C LEU A 314 -14.03 -2.56 0.49
N ILE A 315 -14.11 -1.28 0.14
CA ILE A 315 -15.19 -0.40 0.52
C ILE A 315 -16.54 -0.99 0.09
N ASP A 316 -16.69 -1.35 -1.18
CA ASP A 316 -17.94 -1.90 -1.72
C ASP A 316 -18.31 -3.22 -1.02
N LEU A 317 -17.31 -4.06 -0.74
CA LEU A 317 -17.49 -5.29 0.04
C LEU A 317 -18.04 -4.98 1.44
N PHE A 318 -17.41 -4.08 2.20
CA PHE A 318 -17.79 -3.79 3.58
C PHE A 318 -19.18 -3.15 3.65
N VAL A 319 -19.44 -2.20 2.76
CA VAL A 319 -20.72 -1.51 2.63
C VAL A 319 -21.85 -2.50 2.31
N ASN A 320 -21.64 -3.38 1.32
CA ASN A 320 -22.62 -4.42 0.99
C ASN A 320 -22.82 -5.41 2.15
N THR A 321 -21.74 -5.72 2.89
CA THR A 321 -21.81 -6.58 4.07
C THR A 321 -22.68 -5.98 5.16
N VAL A 322 -22.56 -4.67 5.43
CA VAL A 322 -23.42 -3.98 6.41
C VAL A 322 -24.90 -4.02 5.98
N LYS A 323 -25.20 -3.79 4.70
CA LYS A 323 -26.57 -3.82 4.17
C LYS A 323 -27.23 -5.19 4.33
N VAL A 324 -26.53 -6.24 3.91
CA VAL A 324 -27.07 -7.62 3.89
C VAL A 324 -27.18 -8.19 5.30
N ASN A 325 -26.30 -7.79 6.23
CA ASN A 325 -26.21 -8.36 7.56
C ASN A 325 -26.72 -7.42 8.66
N SER A 326 -27.66 -6.52 8.36
CA SER A 326 -28.15 -5.48 9.29
C SER A 326 -28.69 -6.01 10.64
N GLY A 327 -29.09 -7.29 10.70
CA GLY A 327 -29.50 -7.99 11.91
C GLY A 327 -28.38 -8.71 12.69
N ASN A 328 -27.17 -8.81 12.14
CA ASN A 328 -26.01 -9.41 12.80
C ASN A 328 -25.02 -8.31 13.23
N LYS A 329 -25.11 -7.94 14.51
CA LYS A 329 -24.33 -6.83 15.07
C LYS A 329 -22.82 -7.02 14.86
N ASP A 330 -22.28 -8.20 15.14
CA ASP A 330 -20.83 -8.47 15.08
C ASP A 330 -20.26 -8.31 13.66
N ILE A 331 -20.99 -8.77 12.63
CA ILE A 331 -20.58 -8.61 11.22
C ILE A 331 -20.58 -7.14 10.81
N VAL A 332 -21.66 -6.42 11.12
CA VAL A 332 -21.82 -4.99 10.79
C VAL A 332 -20.70 -4.17 11.42
N ASP A 333 -20.45 -4.45 12.69
CA ASP A 333 -19.47 -3.80 13.52
C ASP A 333 -18.03 -3.98 13.03
N LEU A 334 -17.71 -5.20 12.60
CA LEU A 334 -16.42 -5.53 12.02
C LEU A 334 -16.23 -4.85 10.66
N ALA A 335 -17.27 -4.86 9.80
CA ALA A 335 -17.24 -4.16 8.53
C ALA A 335 -17.05 -2.64 8.71
N CYS A 336 -17.77 -2.02 9.65
CA CYS A 336 -17.60 -0.61 10.00
C CYS A 336 -16.19 -0.31 10.50
N SER A 337 -15.62 -1.18 11.35
CA SER A 337 -14.23 -1.03 11.83
C SER A 337 -13.23 -1.03 10.68
N ASN A 338 -13.40 -1.94 9.71
CA ASN A 338 -12.51 -2.03 8.54
C ASN A 338 -12.64 -0.82 7.60
N ILE A 339 -13.84 -0.24 7.46
CA ILE A 339 -14.05 1.00 6.70
C ILE A 339 -13.24 2.16 7.30
N LEU A 340 -13.25 2.30 8.63
CA LEU A 340 -12.50 3.34 9.33
C LEU A 340 -10.98 3.15 9.20
N LEU A 341 -10.51 1.91 9.14
CA LEU A 341 -9.09 1.61 8.92
C LEU A 341 -8.60 1.92 7.50
N LEU A 342 -9.49 1.86 6.50
CA LEU A 342 -9.18 2.27 5.13
C LEU A 342 -9.21 3.79 4.95
N ASN A 343 -10.03 4.48 5.74
CA ASN A 343 -10.29 5.91 5.64
C ASN A 343 -10.00 6.59 6.98
N LYS A 344 -8.71 6.84 7.27
CA LYS A 344 -8.29 7.44 8.53
C LYS A 344 -8.92 8.82 8.77
N GLU A 345 -9.14 9.61 7.73
CA GLU A 345 -9.84 10.90 7.83
C GLU A 345 -11.30 10.73 8.25
N LEU A 346 -12.00 9.74 7.68
CA LEU A 346 -13.38 9.42 8.09
C LEU A 346 -13.45 9.05 9.58
N SER A 347 -12.41 8.38 10.11
CA SER A 347 -12.33 8.04 11.54
C SER A 347 -12.23 9.24 12.49
N LEU A 348 -11.93 10.44 11.98
CA LEU A 348 -11.98 11.68 12.78
C LEU A 348 -13.41 12.17 13.02
N TYR A 349 -14.35 11.80 12.14
CA TYR A 349 -15.70 12.35 12.12
C TYR A 349 -16.77 11.35 12.53
N VAL A 350 -16.55 10.06 12.30
CA VAL A 350 -17.50 9.00 12.65
C VAL A 350 -16.81 7.84 13.36
N ASN A 351 -17.50 7.27 14.35
CA ASN A 351 -17.10 6.04 15.03
C ASN A 351 -17.92 4.84 14.52
N ARG A 352 -17.55 3.63 14.93
CA ARG A 352 -18.22 2.38 14.53
C ARG A 352 -19.72 2.39 14.84
N ASP A 353 -20.10 2.85 16.03
CA ASP A 353 -21.49 2.80 16.49
C ASP A 353 -22.38 3.71 15.63
N ASN A 354 -21.95 4.97 15.41
CA ASN A 354 -22.66 5.93 14.58
C ASN A 354 -22.69 5.45 13.11
N LEU A 355 -21.54 5.00 12.58
CA LEU A 355 -21.43 4.50 11.21
C LEU A 355 -22.41 3.35 10.91
N SER A 356 -22.58 2.41 11.86
CA SER A 356 -23.52 1.29 11.73
C SER A 356 -24.99 1.73 11.66
N GLN A 357 -25.37 2.77 12.41
CA GLN A 357 -26.72 3.33 12.40
C GLN A 357 -27.00 4.10 11.11
N HIS A 358 -25.99 4.75 10.55
CA HIS A 358 -26.12 5.49 9.31
C HIS A 358 -26.30 4.58 8.08
N PHE A 359 -25.66 3.41 8.05
CA PHE A 359 -25.90 2.43 6.98
C PHE A 359 -27.34 1.88 7.00
N LYS A 360 -28.02 1.92 8.14
CA LYS A 360 -29.44 1.55 8.28
C LYS A 360 -30.40 2.64 7.79
N SER A 361 -29.99 3.91 7.80
CA SER A 361 -30.84 5.07 7.44
C SER A 361 -30.70 5.52 5.97
N GLY A 362 -29.72 4.99 5.22
CA GLY A 362 -29.69 5.04 3.76
C GLY A 362 -28.99 6.26 3.12
N CYS A 363 -28.37 5.99 1.98
CA CYS A 363 -27.81 6.89 0.95
C CYS A 363 -26.52 7.70 1.22
N PHE A 364 -26.38 8.50 2.28
CA PHE A 364 -25.27 9.48 2.33
C PHE A 364 -23.86 8.90 2.58
N LEU A 365 -23.70 8.11 3.65
CA LEU A 365 -22.41 7.50 3.99
C LEU A 365 -21.95 6.45 2.98
N LEU A 366 -22.90 5.87 2.25
CA LEU A 366 -22.67 4.99 1.11
C LEU A 366 -21.94 5.69 -0.05
N SER A 367 -22.35 6.91 -0.37
CA SER A 367 -21.69 7.75 -1.38
C SER A 367 -20.37 8.32 -0.87
N ALA A 368 -20.27 8.61 0.43
CA ALA A 368 -19.05 9.12 1.05
C ALA A 368 -17.93 8.06 1.15
N VAL A 369 -18.26 6.80 1.46
CA VAL A 369 -17.26 5.73 1.59
C VAL A 369 -16.69 5.33 0.21
N ASN A 370 -17.45 5.51 -0.89
CA ASN A 370 -17.07 5.13 -2.26
C ASN A 370 -16.18 6.14 -3.03
N LEU A 371 -15.61 7.16 -2.38
CA LEU A 371 -14.89 8.22 -3.08
C LEU A 371 -13.59 8.57 -2.38
N ASN A 372 -12.55 8.82 -3.18
CA ASN A 372 -11.27 9.34 -2.70
C ASN A 372 -11.51 10.65 -1.91
N SER A 373 -10.68 10.87 -0.88
CA SER A 373 -10.83 11.87 0.20
C SER A 373 -11.34 13.26 -0.24
N ASP A 374 -10.93 13.76 -1.40
CA ASP A 374 -11.30 15.10 -1.86
C ASP A 374 -12.61 15.13 -2.66
N GLU A 375 -12.99 14.02 -3.31
CA GLU A 375 -14.24 13.90 -4.09
C GLU A 375 -15.42 13.47 -3.20
N MET A 376 -15.10 12.81 -2.07
CA MET A 376 -16.03 12.41 -1.00
C MET A 376 -16.74 13.63 -0.41
N LEU A 377 -15.99 14.65 0.00
CA LEU A 377 -16.55 15.89 0.55
C LEU A 377 -17.36 16.64 -0.52
N LYS A 378 -16.82 16.69 -1.74
CA LYS A 378 -17.42 17.36 -2.90
C LYS A 378 -18.78 16.76 -3.25
N LYS A 379 -18.91 15.43 -3.39
CA LYS A 379 -20.20 14.80 -3.71
C LYS A 379 -21.14 14.74 -2.51
N ALA A 380 -20.64 14.59 -1.27
CA ALA A 380 -21.47 14.67 -0.07
C ALA A 380 -22.18 16.02 0.03
N ILE A 381 -21.42 17.10 -0.10
CA ILE A 381 -21.92 18.47 -0.03
C ILE A 381 -22.75 18.82 -1.29
N LEU A 382 -22.35 18.40 -2.50
CA LEU A 382 -23.16 18.60 -3.73
C LEU A 382 -24.42 17.72 -3.81
N SER A 383 -24.51 16.62 -3.03
CA SER A 383 -25.68 15.73 -2.95
C SER A 383 -26.74 16.21 -1.95
N LEU A 384 -26.48 17.32 -1.27
CA LEU A 384 -27.47 18.10 -0.55
C LEU A 384 -28.48 18.67 -1.56
N ASP A 385 -29.36 17.81 -2.09
CA ASP A 385 -30.47 18.26 -2.91
C ASP A 385 -31.44 19.06 -2.04
N SER A 386 -31.91 20.16 -2.60
CA SER A 386 -32.64 21.31 -2.06
C SER A 386 -33.95 21.04 -1.31
N LYS A 387 -34.18 19.83 -0.80
CA LYS A 387 -35.48 19.37 -0.28
C LYS A 387 -35.51 19.02 1.20
N SER A 388 -34.38 18.80 1.87
CA SER A 388 -34.20 18.80 3.35
C SER A 388 -32.98 17.97 3.77
N LEU A 389 -32.32 18.38 4.86
CA LEU A 389 -31.35 17.57 5.60
C LEU A 389 -32.09 16.57 6.49
N SER A 390 -31.77 15.27 6.41
CA SER A 390 -32.22 14.33 7.44
C SER A 390 -31.53 14.62 8.76
N GLU A 391 -32.19 14.33 9.89
CA GLU A 391 -31.61 14.48 11.24
C GLU A 391 -30.27 13.73 11.37
N SER A 392 -30.16 12.57 10.72
CA SER A 392 -28.93 11.79 10.65
C SER A 392 -27.79 12.48 9.88
N MET A 393 -28.11 13.22 8.82
CA MET A 393 -27.13 13.93 7.98
C MET A 393 -26.69 15.23 8.65
N TRP A 394 -27.61 15.90 9.32
CA TRP A 394 -27.34 17.06 10.13
C TRP A 394 -26.37 16.76 11.29
N ASN A 395 -26.55 15.62 11.98
CA ASN A 395 -25.65 15.21 13.06
C ASN A 395 -24.20 14.99 12.57
N ILE A 396 -24.01 14.42 11.36
CA ILE A 396 -22.68 14.24 10.76
C ILE A 396 -22.06 15.60 10.44
N LEU A 397 -22.81 16.48 9.76
CA LEU A 397 -22.32 17.82 9.42
C LEU A 397 -21.96 18.63 10.68
N THR A 398 -22.79 18.55 11.73
CA THR A 398 -22.55 19.23 13.00
C THR A 398 -21.28 18.71 13.69
N ASP A 399 -21.07 17.40 13.71
CA ASP A 399 -19.84 16.82 14.29
C ASP A 399 -18.60 17.17 13.46
N MET A 400 -18.73 17.27 12.13
CA MET A 400 -17.67 17.80 11.26
C MET A 400 -17.39 19.28 11.54
N PHE A 401 -18.42 20.12 11.68
CA PHE A 401 -18.29 21.54 11.95
C PHE A 401 -17.62 21.82 13.29
N LYS A 402 -17.93 21.06 14.36
CA LYS A 402 -17.29 21.20 15.68
C LYS A 402 -15.76 21.09 15.63
N SER A 403 -15.22 20.34 14.67
CA SER A 403 -13.77 20.16 14.51
C SER A 403 -13.08 21.30 13.76
N ASN A 404 -13.83 22.18 13.10
CA ASN A 404 -13.32 23.31 12.33
C ASN A 404 -13.71 24.63 13.02
N ILE A 405 -12.71 25.38 13.51
CA ILE A 405 -12.94 26.62 14.27
C ILE A 405 -13.75 27.68 13.51
N LEU A 406 -13.70 27.67 12.17
CA LEU A 406 -14.43 28.63 11.32
C LEU A 406 -15.89 28.25 11.10
N LEU A 407 -16.25 26.99 11.34
CA LEU A 407 -17.57 26.42 11.03
C LEU A 407 -18.30 25.93 12.30
N SER A 408 -17.61 25.84 13.44
CA SER A 408 -18.13 25.24 14.68
C SER A 408 -19.37 25.91 15.27
N TRP A 409 -19.65 27.14 14.87
CA TRP A 409 -20.83 27.92 15.26
C TRP A 409 -22.07 27.61 14.41
N ILE A 410 -21.93 26.90 13.28
CA ILE A 410 -23.05 26.59 12.39
C ILE A 410 -23.95 25.54 13.04
N ASP A 411 -25.12 25.97 13.50
CA ASP A 411 -26.15 25.14 14.12
C ASP A 411 -27.50 25.16 13.35
N ASN A 412 -27.58 25.95 12.28
CA ASN A 412 -28.75 26.07 11.42
C ASN A 412 -28.62 25.16 10.18
N PRO A 413 -29.42 24.09 10.05
CA PRO A 413 -29.37 23.19 8.90
C PRO A 413 -29.76 23.86 7.59
N ASP A 414 -30.70 24.81 7.61
CA ASP A 414 -31.15 25.48 6.39
C ASP A 414 -30.08 26.42 5.84
N PHE A 415 -29.32 27.09 6.71
CA PHE A 415 -28.13 27.85 6.32
C PHE A 415 -27.07 26.93 5.68
N ALA A 416 -26.75 25.83 6.36
CA ALA A 416 -25.75 24.89 5.89
C ALA A 416 -26.12 24.28 4.53
N LEU A 417 -27.41 24.01 4.32
CA LEU A 417 -27.97 23.55 3.06
C LEU A 417 -27.93 24.63 1.98
N HIS A 418 -28.23 25.89 2.33
CA HIS A 418 -28.27 26.98 1.36
C HIS A 418 -26.87 27.37 0.86
N TYR A 419 -25.88 27.39 1.75
CA TYR A 419 -24.52 27.83 1.46
C TYR A 419 -23.49 26.70 1.45
N TYR A 420 -23.94 25.47 1.17
CA TYR A 420 -23.10 24.27 1.23
C TYR A 420 -21.79 24.41 0.42
N TYR A 421 -21.86 25.09 -0.73
CA TYR A 421 -20.73 25.22 -1.65
C TYR A 421 -19.64 26.14 -1.10
N ILE A 422 -20.03 27.15 -0.31
CA ILE A 422 -19.10 28.06 0.38
C ILE A 422 -18.48 27.33 1.57
N ILE A 423 -19.30 26.65 2.37
CA ILE A 423 -18.85 25.83 3.51
C ILE A 423 -17.82 24.80 3.05
N ALA A 424 -18.02 24.20 1.87
CA ALA A 424 -17.06 23.28 1.27
C ALA A 424 -15.70 23.94 0.98
N GLU A 425 -15.65 25.16 0.46
CA GLU A 425 -14.38 25.88 0.20
C GLU A 425 -13.64 26.19 1.51
N VAL A 426 -14.37 26.59 2.56
CA VAL A 426 -13.80 26.84 3.91
C VAL A 426 -13.23 25.55 4.52
N PHE A 427 -13.94 24.43 4.38
CA PHE A 427 -13.48 23.13 4.87
C PHE A 427 -12.18 22.68 4.17
N ASN A 428 -12.03 23.00 2.89
CA ASN A 428 -10.85 22.66 2.08
C ASN A 428 -9.67 23.65 2.25
N LEU A 429 -9.70 24.52 3.26
CA LEU A 429 -8.67 25.55 3.50
C LEU A 429 -8.46 26.50 2.30
N ARG A 430 -9.48 26.68 1.46
CA ARG A 430 -9.47 27.58 0.29
C ARG A 430 -10.17 28.90 0.61
N ALA A 431 -9.63 29.62 1.59
CA ALA A 431 -10.23 30.85 2.11
C ALA A 431 -10.51 31.90 1.02
N SER A 432 -9.55 32.17 0.13
CA SER A 432 -9.72 33.16 -0.95
C SER A 432 -10.85 32.81 -1.92
N SER A 433 -11.04 31.51 -2.19
CA SER A 433 -12.14 31.02 -3.04
C SER A 433 -13.48 31.26 -2.36
N ALA A 434 -13.61 30.87 -1.08
CA ALA A 434 -14.81 31.10 -0.28
C ALA A 434 -15.16 32.60 -0.19
N LEU A 435 -14.19 33.47 0.07
CA LEU A 435 -14.40 34.92 0.17
C LEU A 435 -14.92 35.51 -1.15
N ASN A 436 -14.32 35.13 -2.28
CA ASN A 436 -14.79 35.61 -3.59
C ASN A 436 -16.26 35.24 -3.85
N MET A 437 -16.66 34.01 -3.50
CA MET A 437 -18.06 33.56 -3.64
C MET A 437 -19.01 34.37 -2.75
N ILE A 438 -18.62 34.61 -1.50
CA ILE A 438 -19.45 35.39 -0.57
C ILE A 438 -19.58 36.84 -1.06
N ILE A 439 -18.47 37.48 -1.48
CA ILE A 439 -18.47 38.86 -1.96
C ILE A 439 -19.33 39.01 -3.22
N GLU A 440 -19.30 38.04 -4.13
CA GLU A 440 -20.18 38.06 -5.31
C GLU A 440 -21.66 38.03 -4.93
N ILE A 441 -22.03 37.28 -3.89
CA ILE A 441 -23.41 37.23 -3.37
C ILE A 441 -23.77 38.57 -2.72
N LEU A 442 -22.88 39.11 -1.88
CA LEU A 442 -23.10 40.38 -1.17
C LEU A 442 -23.26 41.56 -2.14
N ASN A 443 -22.52 41.58 -3.26
CA ASN A 443 -22.60 42.67 -4.24
C ASN A 443 -23.81 42.57 -5.17
N ASN A 444 -24.33 41.37 -5.43
CA ASN A 444 -25.38 41.15 -6.44
C ASN A 444 -26.77 40.87 -5.85
N GLY A 445 -26.87 40.51 -4.56
CA GLY A 445 -28.12 40.12 -3.91
C GLY A 445 -28.97 41.30 -3.44
N LYS A 446 -30.23 41.39 -3.88
CA LYS A 446 -31.22 42.33 -3.30
C LYS A 446 -31.86 41.82 -2.01
N GLU A 447 -31.99 40.50 -1.90
CA GLU A 447 -32.39 39.78 -0.68
C GLU A 447 -31.40 38.64 -0.51
N ILE A 448 -30.71 38.60 0.63
CA ILE A 448 -29.67 37.62 0.92
C ILE A 448 -30.24 36.65 1.98
N PRO A 449 -30.53 35.39 1.63
CA PRO A 449 -30.98 34.39 2.61
C PRO A 449 -29.95 34.24 3.74
N PHE A 450 -30.37 34.15 5.00
CA PHE A 450 -29.45 33.99 6.14
C PHE A 450 -28.29 35.02 6.13
N GLU A 451 -28.62 36.29 5.82
CA GLU A 451 -27.64 37.37 5.63
C GLU A 451 -26.69 37.51 6.83
N GLU A 452 -27.22 37.39 8.06
CA GLU A 452 -26.42 37.49 9.28
C GLU A 452 -25.40 36.35 9.39
N GLU A 453 -25.84 35.11 9.17
CA GLU A 453 -24.96 33.93 9.20
C GLU A 453 -23.91 33.98 8.07
N LEU A 454 -24.27 34.46 6.88
CA LEU A 454 -23.34 34.61 5.76
C LEU A 454 -22.26 35.67 6.06
N LEU A 455 -22.66 36.80 6.65
CA LEU A 455 -21.72 37.84 7.08
C LEU A 455 -20.79 37.33 8.18
N LEU A 456 -21.31 36.55 9.15
CA LEU A 456 -20.49 35.94 10.20
C LEU A 456 -19.47 34.94 9.62
N LEU A 457 -19.89 34.09 8.66
CA LEU A 457 -18.98 33.19 7.96
C LEU A 457 -17.86 33.97 7.25
N CYS A 458 -18.21 35.06 6.56
CA CYS A 458 -17.26 35.89 5.84
C CYS A 458 -16.26 36.59 6.78
N LEU A 459 -16.72 37.11 7.92
CA LEU A 459 -15.85 37.70 8.94
C LEU A 459 -14.86 36.68 9.50
N ASN A 460 -15.33 35.47 9.83
CA ASN A 460 -14.47 34.41 10.36
C ASN A 460 -13.41 33.98 9.34
N VAL A 461 -13.80 33.81 8.07
CA VAL A 461 -12.89 33.39 6.99
C VAL A 461 -11.89 34.50 6.64
N SER A 462 -12.33 35.76 6.55
CA SER A 462 -11.45 36.90 6.25
C SER A 462 -10.46 37.17 7.37
N ALA A 463 -10.89 37.09 8.64
CA ALA A 463 -9.99 37.18 9.78
C ALA A 463 -8.93 36.08 9.77
N ALA A 464 -9.33 34.83 9.50
CA ALA A 464 -8.39 33.70 9.41
C ALA A 464 -7.44 33.78 8.20
N ALA A 465 -7.85 34.47 7.13
CA ALA A 465 -7.04 34.72 5.94
C ALA A 465 -6.18 35.99 6.04
N GLU A 466 -6.28 36.75 7.15
CA GLU A 466 -5.64 38.07 7.33
C GLU A 466 -6.03 39.10 6.25
N ASP A 467 -7.24 38.97 5.69
CA ASP A 467 -7.78 39.88 4.66
C ASP A 467 -8.56 41.04 5.32
N GLY A 468 -7.82 42.07 5.71
CA GLY A 468 -8.37 43.24 6.41
C GLY A 468 -9.35 44.08 5.58
N GLU A 469 -9.19 44.11 4.26
CA GLU A 469 -10.07 44.88 3.36
C GLU A 469 -11.46 44.24 3.31
N VAL A 470 -11.52 42.93 3.08
CA VAL A 470 -12.78 42.18 3.09
C VAL A 470 -13.41 42.20 4.47
N PHE A 471 -12.61 42.08 5.54
CA PHE A 471 -13.13 42.12 6.90
C PHE A 471 -13.85 43.45 7.20
N VAL A 472 -13.23 44.60 6.89
CA VAL A 472 -13.82 45.93 7.08
C VAL A 472 -15.09 46.09 6.23
N PHE A 473 -15.04 45.69 4.96
CA PHE A 473 -16.19 45.75 4.06
C PHE A 473 -17.41 44.98 4.63
N VAL A 474 -17.20 43.74 5.07
CA VAL A 474 -18.26 42.89 5.62
C VAL A 474 -18.76 43.43 6.96
N LYS A 475 -17.88 43.96 7.81
CA LYS A 475 -18.24 44.53 9.11
C LYS A 475 -19.13 45.78 8.97
N LYS A 476 -18.91 46.59 7.93
CA LYS A 476 -19.83 47.70 7.56
C LYS A 476 -21.22 47.18 7.19
N LEU A 477 -21.30 46.14 6.35
CA LEU A 477 -22.58 45.51 5.98
C LEU A 477 -23.30 44.90 7.19
N GLN A 478 -22.56 44.27 8.11
CA GLN A 478 -23.12 43.75 9.37
C GLN A 478 -23.70 44.88 10.24
N THR A 479 -23.00 46.01 10.35
CA THR A 479 -23.49 47.18 11.08
C THR A 479 -24.79 47.72 10.47
N GLN A 480 -24.85 47.81 9.13
CA GLN A 480 -26.06 48.20 8.40
C GLN A 480 -27.21 47.20 8.59
N LEU A 481 -26.92 45.91 8.65
CA LEU A 481 -27.92 44.88 8.94
C LEU A 481 -28.53 45.06 10.33
N PHE A 482 -27.70 45.25 11.37
CA PHE A 482 -28.19 45.47 12.73
C PHE A 482 -29.03 46.74 12.84
N ILE A 483 -28.61 47.82 12.17
CA ILE A 483 -29.40 49.04 12.01
C ILE A 483 -30.78 48.75 11.41
N ARG A 484 -30.84 48.06 10.25
CA ARG A 484 -32.11 47.71 9.59
C ARG A 484 -33.03 46.87 10.48
N GLN A 485 -32.46 46.04 11.35
CA GLN A 485 -33.17 45.21 12.32
C GLN A 485 -33.49 45.93 13.65
N LYS A 486 -33.11 47.22 13.80
CA LYS A 486 -33.26 48.00 15.05
C LYS A 486 -32.53 47.40 16.26
N ARG A 487 -31.43 46.70 15.99
CA ARG A 487 -30.52 46.07 16.97
C ARG A 487 -29.37 47.03 17.28
N PHE A 488 -29.71 48.14 17.92
CA PHE A 488 -28.79 49.28 18.05
C PHE A 488 -27.58 48.99 18.94
N ASP A 489 -27.72 48.17 19.98
CA ASP A 489 -26.59 47.79 20.84
C ASP A 489 -25.53 47.00 20.05
N GLU A 490 -25.95 46.02 19.25
CA GLU A 490 -25.03 45.26 18.39
C GLU A 490 -24.47 46.12 17.25
N ALA A 491 -25.27 47.05 16.71
CA ALA A 491 -24.81 48.02 15.73
C ALA A 491 -23.71 48.93 16.30
N TRP A 492 -23.90 49.43 17.53
CA TRP A 492 -22.88 50.22 18.23
C TRP A 492 -21.61 49.42 18.51
N GLN A 493 -21.74 48.14 18.90
CA GLN A 493 -20.59 47.27 19.10
C GLN A 493 -19.80 47.07 17.80
N ALA A 494 -20.48 46.72 16.71
CA ALA A 494 -19.84 46.52 15.41
C ALA A 494 -19.22 47.82 14.85
N LEU A 495 -19.86 48.98 15.10
CA LEU A 495 -19.34 50.29 14.73
C LEU A 495 -18.09 50.67 15.54
N ASN A 496 -18.04 50.36 16.84
CA ASN A 496 -16.87 50.64 17.65
C ASN A 496 -15.65 49.85 17.15
N ASP A 497 -15.82 48.58 16.78
CA ASP A 497 -14.77 47.78 16.12
C ASP A 497 -14.27 48.49 14.85
N LEU A 498 -15.18 49.01 14.02
CA LEU A 498 -14.83 49.74 12.79
C LEU A 498 -14.12 51.08 13.06
N LEU A 499 -14.51 51.81 14.10
CA LEU A 499 -13.88 53.07 14.48
C LEU A 499 -12.46 52.87 15.02
N GLU A 500 -12.19 51.74 15.67
CA GLU A 500 -10.83 51.37 16.08
C GLU A 500 -9.95 51.03 14.87
N MET A 501 -10.52 50.36 13.85
CA MET A 501 -9.79 49.91 12.67
C MET A 501 -9.60 50.99 11.59
N CYS A 502 -10.63 51.80 11.33
CA CYS A 502 -10.68 52.75 10.21
C CYS A 502 -11.54 54.00 10.54
N PRO A 503 -11.11 54.84 11.50
CA PRO A 503 -11.92 55.97 12.01
C PRO A 503 -12.23 57.06 10.98
N GLU A 504 -11.44 57.17 9.91
CA GLU A 504 -11.58 58.20 8.88
C GLU A 504 -12.37 57.73 7.65
N ASP A 505 -12.82 56.47 7.63
CA ASP A 505 -13.59 55.93 6.51
C ASP A 505 -14.98 56.61 6.40
N GLY A 506 -15.31 57.09 5.20
CA GLY A 506 -16.52 57.88 4.97
C GLY A 506 -17.82 57.14 5.27
N ASP A 507 -17.87 55.82 5.05
CA ASP A 507 -19.05 55.01 5.36
C ASP A 507 -19.20 54.83 6.87
N VAL A 508 -18.09 54.61 7.58
CA VAL A 508 -18.05 54.44 9.05
C VAL A 508 -18.51 55.72 9.74
N VAL A 509 -18.03 56.89 9.28
CA VAL A 509 -18.48 58.19 9.78
C VAL A 509 -19.98 58.40 9.54
N THR A 510 -20.49 57.94 8.40
CA THR A 510 -21.91 58.04 8.06
C THR A 510 -22.77 57.14 8.95
N LEU A 511 -22.34 55.90 9.18
CA LEU A 511 -23.01 54.95 10.09
C LEU A 511 -23.06 55.47 11.54
N LYS A 512 -21.98 56.11 11.99
CA LYS A 512 -21.93 56.74 13.32
C LYS A 512 -22.98 57.84 13.47
N LYS A 513 -23.04 58.77 12.53
CA LYS A 513 -24.04 59.85 12.57
C LYS A 513 -25.46 59.30 12.60
N TRP A 514 -25.73 58.29 11.77
CA TRP A 514 -27.04 57.66 11.72
C TRP A 514 -27.43 57.02 13.05
N LEU A 515 -26.50 56.30 13.71
CA LEU A 515 -26.76 55.69 15.02
C LEU A 515 -26.86 56.71 16.17
N GLU A 516 -26.19 57.86 16.06
CA GLU A 516 -26.34 58.97 17.02
C GLU A 516 -27.72 59.64 16.88
N GLU A 517 -28.22 59.82 15.66
CA GLU A 517 -29.53 60.43 15.36
C GLU A 517 -30.73 59.57 15.80
N GLU A 518 -30.59 58.24 15.83
CA GLU A 518 -31.66 57.32 16.26
C GLU A 518 -31.64 57.01 17.77
N ASN A 519 -30.60 57.46 18.49
CA ASN A 519 -30.48 57.35 19.95
C ASN A 519 -31.02 58.59 20.71
N GLU A 520 -31.36 59.66 20.00
CA GLU A 520 -32.08 60.85 20.49
C GLU A 520 -33.60 60.70 20.35
#